data_AF-A0A353Z2T9-F1
#
_entry.id   AF-A0A353Z2T9-F1
#
_cell.length_a   1.000
_cell.length_b   1.000
_cell.length_c   1.000
_cell.angle_alpha   90.00
_cell.angle_beta   90.00
_cell.angle_gamma   90.00
#
_symmetry.space_group_name_H-M   'P 1'
#
loop_
_entity.id
_entity.type
_entity.pdbx_description
1 polymer ?
#
loop_
_entity_poly.entity_id
_entity_poly.type
_entity_poly.pdbx_seq_one_letter_code
_entity_poly.pdbx_strand_id
1 'polypeptide(L)'
;MLGGLRRSMPVTSMIAFLALLSMAGLPPMLGFIGKELIYEAKVQSPGIASILLVLGVTANALMVAVSLYVFVKVFLGKKTDTPKHPNETGFLFLIGPAILVIFSLILGLFPSSIGSVVESALSVVRAEELTIKLKLWHGFNQVFILSLFTVAFGLIIGSLVLWKEKFLEAWRWSNDHFFSIKFTEVFRNALKGFISFSERNTNRIQHGYHRYYILTIIVITTLLLWLQVYVTRNWEFTASFTLRPFYISGLVVIMIISTLYSIFSKSRLPTIISMGVTGYGIALIFLYYSAIDLAITQILVETLVIVMFVLILQKLPRFARLSKRSTKIRDLLIASSFGGVMTILALKAIHVEFNHPISDFFLENSYIKAYGENVVNVILVDFRALDTLGEITVLTIAALGVYVLITTNRKKA
;
A
#
# COMPACT_ATOMS: atom_id res chain seq x y z
N MET A 1 19.51 -10.20 38.97
CA MET A 1 20.18 -8.89 38.82
C MET A 1 21.62 -9.06 39.23
N LEU A 2 22.56 -8.40 38.53
CA LEU A 2 23.97 -8.36 38.93
C LEU A 2 24.12 -7.47 40.18
N GLY A 3 24.99 -7.84 41.12
CA GLY A 3 25.28 -7.03 42.30
C GLY A 3 26.66 -7.34 42.90
N GLY A 4 27.22 -6.36 43.62
CA GLY A 4 28.47 -6.51 44.37
C GLY A 4 29.74 -6.55 43.53
N LEU A 5 29.74 -5.94 42.34
CA LEU A 5 30.85 -6.02 41.39
C LEU A 5 32.05 -5.11 41.72
N ARG A 6 31.95 -4.19 42.68
CA ARG A 6 33.03 -3.24 43.00
C ARG A 6 34.37 -3.92 43.35
N ARG A 7 34.34 -5.07 44.00
CA ARG A 7 35.56 -5.82 44.37
C ARG A 7 36.13 -6.65 43.22
N SER A 8 35.26 -7.15 42.33
CA SER A 8 35.65 -7.98 41.19
C SER A 8 36.10 -7.14 39.99
N MET A 9 35.57 -5.91 39.85
CA MET A 9 35.87 -4.99 38.75
C MET A 9 36.05 -3.54 39.26
N PRO A 10 37.16 -3.25 39.98
CA PRO A 10 37.38 -1.94 40.59
C PRO A 10 37.59 -0.80 39.58
N VAL A 11 38.25 -1.06 38.46
CA VAL A 11 38.54 -0.05 37.42
C VAL A 11 37.25 0.28 36.68
N THR A 12 36.49 -0.73 36.27
CA THR A 12 35.17 -0.54 35.64
C THR A 12 34.22 0.20 36.58
N SER A 13 34.22 -0.14 37.87
CA SER A 13 33.42 0.57 38.88
C SER A 13 33.80 2.04 38.99
N MET A 14 35.09 2.39 38.89
CA MET A 14 35.53 3.79 39.00
C MET A 14 35.13 4.61 37.76
N ILE A 15 35.29 4.03 36.56
CA ILE A 15 34.86 4.66 35.31
C ILE A 15 33.34 4.86 35.32
N ALA A 16 32.58 3.84 35.71
CA ALA A 16 31.13 3.93 35.83
C ALA A 16 30.70 4.96 36.89
N PHE A 17 31.40 5.04 38.02
CA PHE A 17 31.12 6.03 39.07
C PHE A 17 31.25 7.46 38.52
N LEU A 18 32.36 7.78 37.87
CA LEU A 18 32.60 9.11 37.32
C LEU A 18 31.63 9.43 36.16
N ALA A 19 31.31 8.45 35.31
CA ALA A 19 30.31 8.62 34.26
C ALA A 19 28.91 8.95 34.83
N LEU A 20 28.48 8.21 35.87
CA LEU A 20 27.22 8.46 36.56
C LEU A 20 27.22 9.77 37.34
N LEU A 21 28.38 10.20 37.86
CA LEU A 21 28.55 11.50 38.51
C LEU A 21 28.40 12.64 37.49
N SER A 22 28.88 12.44 36.26
CA SER A 22 28.65 13.36 35.14
C SER A 22 27.18 13.36 34.70
N MET A 23 26.53 12.20 34.60
CA MET A 23 25.10 12.08 34.25
C MET A 23 24.19 12.74 35.30
N ALA A 24 24.52 12.60 36.59
CA ALA A 24 23.83 13.26 37.71
C ALA A 24 24.07 14.78 37.74
N GLY A 25 25.05 15.28 36.97
CA GLY A 25 25.43 16.68 36.93
C GLY A 25 25.96 17.17 38.27
N LEU A 26 26.94 16.46 38.83
CA LEU A 26 27.62 16.81 40.09
C LEU A 26 29.00 17.43 39.83
N PRO A 27 29.46 18.39 40.67
CA PRO A 27 30.82 18.91 40.59
C PRO A 27 31.86 17.78 40.84
N PRO A 28 33.02 17.75 40.15
CA PRO A 28 33.53 18.71 39.16
C PRO A 28 33.32 18.31 37.69
N MET A 29 32.29 17.51 37.36
CA MET A 29 32.11 16.98 36.00
C MET A 29 31.51 18.00 35.02
N LEU A 30 31.77 17.83 33.72
CA LEU A 30 31.17 18.65 32.66
C LEU A 30 29.63 18.70 32.72
N GLY A 31 28.99 17.60 33.14
CA GLY A 31 27.53 17.54 33.28
C GLY A 31 26.97 18.54 34.31
N PHE A 32 27.75 18.98 35.31
CA PHE A 32 27.33 20.03 36.23
C PHE A 32 27.19 21.37 35.54
N ILE A 33 28.17 21.76 34.73
CA ILE A 33 28.16 23.01 33.94
C ILE A 33 26.96 23.00 32.98
N GLY A 34 26.75 21.89 32.26
CA GLY A 34 25.61 21.76 31.34
C GLY A 34 24.26 21.93 32.05
N LYS A 35 24.11 21.34 33.24
CA LYS A 35 22.90 21.48 34.06
C LYS A 35 22.68 22.91 34.53
N GLU A 36 23.73 23.59 35.01
CA GLU A 36 23.63 24.98 35.48
C GLU A 36 23.27 25.94 34.34
N LEU A 37 23.88 25.80 33.17
CA LEU A 37 23.56 26.62 32.00
C LEU A 37 22.10 26.44 31.54
N ILE A 38 21.59 25.21 31.57
CA ILE A 38 20.19 24.93 31.23
C ILE A 38 19.25 25.59 32.26
N TYR A 39 19.61 25.60 33.54
CA TYR A 39 18.81 26.28 34.57
C TYR A 39 18.86 27.79 34.44
N GLU A 40 20.03 28.37 34.17
CA GLU A 40 20.19 29.79 33.91
C GLU A 40 19.33 30.24 32.71
N ALA A 41 19.39 29.51 31.61
CA ALA A 41 18.58 29.77 30.42
C ALA A 41 17.07 29.68 30.70
N LYS A 42 16.65 28.75 31.55
CA LYS A 42 15.24 28.56 31.94
C LYS A 42 14.74 29.66 32.88
N VAL A 43 15.56 30.16 33.80
CA VAL A 43 15.21 31.27 34.70
C VAL A 43 15.01 32.57 33.93
N GLN A 44 15.78 32.79 32.87
CA GLN A 44 15.73 34.01 32.06
C GLN A 44 14.63 34.01 30.98
N SER A 45 13.84 32.94 30.86
CA SER A 45 12.80 32.82 29.82
C SER A 45 11.45 33.43 30.26
N PRO A 46 10.95 34.51 29.63
CA PRO A 46 9.66 35.09 30.02
C PRO A 46 8.47 34.13 29.77
N GLY A 47 7.49 34.10 30.69
CA GLY A 47 6.18 33.46 30.53
C GLY A 47 6.08 31.95 30.86
N ILE A 48 7.02 31.11 30.39
CA ILE A 48 6.96 29.64 30.53
C ILE A 48 8.05 29.10 31.49
N ALA A 49 8.91 29.98 32.01
CA ALA A 49 10.02 29.63 32.90
C ALA A 49 9.62 28.70 34.05
N SER A 50 8.52 28.99 34.75
CA SER A 50 8.12 28.24 35.95
C SER A 50 7.85 26.76 35.65
N ILE A 51 7.11 26.45 34.58
CA ILE A 51 6.78 25.07 34.20
C ILE A 51 8.03 24.34 33.69
N LEU A 52 8.84 24.98 32.84
CA LEU A 52 10.08 24.37 32.31
C LEU A 52 11.16 24.16 33.37
N LEU A 53 11.20 25.04 34.37
CA LEU A 53 12.05 24.89 35.55
C LEU A 53 11.59 23.70 36.39
N VAL A 54 10.30 23.61 36.74
CA VAL A 54 9.77 22.48 37.52
C VAL A 54 9.99 21.15 36.80
N LEU A 55 9.66 21.06 35.51
CA LEU A 55 9.90 19.86 34.71
C LEU A 55 11.40 19.55 34.59
N GLY A 56 12.23 20.58 34.41
CA GLY A 56 13.69 20.44 34.32
C GLY A 56 14.33 19.93 35.60
N VAL A 57 13.97 20.53 36.74
CA VAL A 57 14.44 20.13 38.06
C VAL A 57 13.98 18.71 38.38
N THR A 58 12.73 18.38 38.07
CA THR A 58 12.19 17.03 38.28
C THR A 58 12.93 16.00 37.41
N ALA A 59 13.13 16.28 36.11
CA ALA A 59 13.85 15.40 35.21
C ALA A 59 15.31 15.18 35.66
N ASN A 60 16.02 16.24 36.02
CA ASN A 60 17.40 16.13 36.50
C ASN A 60 17.49 15.44 37.87
N ALA A 61 16.52 15.65 38.77
CA ALA A 61 16.47 14.93 40.04
C ALA A 61 16.24 13.43 39.81
N LEU A 62 15.40 13.06 38.83
CA LEU A 62 15.24 11.66 38.42
C LEU A 62 16.54 11.11 37.80
N MET A 63 17.29 11.88 37.03
CA MET A 63 18.61 11.46 36.53
C MET A 63 19.60 11.19 37.67
N VAL A 64 19.62 12.02 38.72
CA VAL A 64 20.40 11.77 39.94
C VAL A 64 19.94 10.48 40.63
N ALA A 65 18.62 10.29 40.78
CA ALA A 65 18.04 9.09 41.39
C ALA A 65 18.39 7.81 40.61
N VAL A 66 18.31 7.84 39.28
CA VAL A 66 18.69 6.73 38.38
C VAL A 66 20.19 6.46 38.49
N SER A 67 21.02 7.50 38.51
CA SER A 67 22.47 7.36 38.63
C SER A 67 22.87 6.66 39.95
N LEU A 68 22.26 7.08 41.06
CA LEU A 68 22.43 6.43 42.36
C LEU A 68 21.92 4.99 42.34
N TYR A 69 20.71 4.76 41.81
CA TYR A 69 20.10 3.43 41.74
C TYR A 69 20.96 2.43 40.98
N VAL A 70 21.44 2.82 39.78
CA VAL A 70 22.29 1.99 38.94
C VAL A 70 23.61 1.69 39.64
N PHE A 71 24.29 2.70 40.19
CA PHE A 71 25.58 2.48 40.85
C PHE A 71 25.45 1.56 42.06
N VAL A 72 24.44 1.80 42.90
CA VAL A 72 24.24 0.99 44.11
C VAL A 72 23.83 -0.43 43.78
N LYS A 73 22.83 -0.66 42.90
CA LYS A 73 22.38 -2.03 42.57
C LYS A 73 23.48 -2.84 41.89
N VAL A 74 24.23 -2.25 40.95
CA VAL A 74 25.21 -2.98 40.15
C VAL A 74 26.53 -3.20 40.90
N PHE A 75 27.08 -2.17 41.56
CA PHE A 75 28.44 -2.23 42.12
C PHE A 75 28.48 -2.40 43.64
N LEU A 76 27.59 -1.75 44.40
CA LEU A 76 27.58 -1.77 45.88
C LEU A 76 26.57 -2.75 46.49
N GLY A 77 25.70 -3.36 45.68
CA GLY A 77 24.66 -4.28 46.13
C GLY A 77 25.23 -5.59 46.67
N LYS A 78 24.34 -6.47 47.15
CA LYS A 78 24.73 -7.82 47.58
C LYS A 78 25.32 -8.58 46.39
N LYS A 79 26.42 -9.30 46.63
CA LYS A 79 27.02 -10.16 45.62
C LYS A 79 26.01 -11.24 45.24
N THR A 80 25.72 -11.32 43.96
CA THR A 80 24.82 -12.35 43.39
C THR A 80 25.66 -13.39 42.67
N ASP A 81 25.34 -14.67 42.83
CA ASP A 81 26.01 -15.71 42.07
C ASP A 81 25.67 -15.57 40.58
N THR A 82 26.72 -15.42 39.79
CA THR A 82 26.64 -15.27 38.33
C THR A 82 27.17 -16.53 37.66
N PRO A 83 26.61 -16.94 36.51
CA PRO A 83 27.01 -18.16 35.79
C PRO A 83 28.47 -18.14 35.30
N LYS A 84 29.12 -16.96 35.27
CA LYS A 84 30.55 -16.78 35.05
C LYS A 84 31.14 -15.92 36.17
N HIS A 85 32.38 -16.18 36.55
CA HIS A 85 33.10 -15.33 37.49
C HIS A 85 33.35 -13.95 36.86
N PRO A 86 32.89 -12.85 37.49
CA PRO A 86 33.17 -11.51 37.00
C PRO A 86 34.67 -11.24 37.13
N ASN A 87 35.30 -10.88 36.03
CA ASN A 87 36.69 -10.44 35.98
C ASN A 87 36.75 -9.13 35.20
N GLU A 88 37.76 -8.30 35.49
CA GLU A 88 38.03 -7.13 34.66
C GLU A 88 38.26 -7.54 33.21
N THR A 89 37.61 -6.84 32.29
CA THR A 89 37.85 -7.00 30.86
C THR A 89 39.25 -6.48 30.49
N GLY A 90 39.81 -7.00 29.39
CA GLY A 90 41.14 -6.59 28.93
C GLY A 90 41.25 -5.07 28.76
N PHE A 91 42.44 -4.52 29.06
CA PHE A 91 42.71 -3.08 29.12
C PHE A 91 42.14 -2.27 27.94
N LEU A 92 42.21 -2.81 26.72
CA LEU A 92 41.69 -2.15 25.51
C LEU A 92 40.19 -1.82 25.57
N PHE A 93 39.37 -2.63 26.22
CA PHE A 93 37.93 -2.36 26.35
C PHE A 93 37.62 -1.22 27.33
N LEU A 94 38.55 -0.92 28.25
CA LEU A 94 38.40 0.13 29.25
C LEU A 94 38.89 1.49 28.74
N ILE A 95 39.80 1.50 27.77
CA ILE A 95 40.39 2.75 27.23
C ILE A 95 39.30 3.69 26.71
N GLY A 96 38.35 3.22 25.89
CA GLY A 96 37.31 4.07 25.31
C GLY A 96 36.46 4.79 26.37
N PRO A 97 35.79 4.06 27.28
CA PRO A 97 35.05 4.65 28.38
C PRO A 97 35.90 5.52 29.32
N ALA A 98 37.13 5.09 29.62
CA ALA A 98 38.05 5.86 30.48
C ALA A 98 38.39 7.22 29.87
N ILE A 99 38.73 7.25 28.57
CA ILE A 99 39.02 8.49 27.83
C ILE A 99 37.84 9.45 27.92
N LEU A 100 36.61 9.00 27.64
CA LEU A 100 35.41 9.86 27.69
C LEU A 100 35.17 10.46 29.07
N VAL A 101 35.35 9.67 30.12
CA VAL A 101 35.17 10.11 31.50
C VAL A 101 36.27 11.09 31.92
N ILE A 102 37.53 10.81 31.55
CA ILE A 102 38.66 11.71 31.80
C ILE A 102 38.46 13.03 31.06
N PHE A 103 38.02 13.01 29.81
CA PHE A 103 37.65 14.23 29.08
C PHE A 103 36.52 14.98 29.79
N SER A 104 35.45 14.31 30.23
CA SER A 104 34.38 14.95 31.00
C SER A 104 34.89 15.62 32.29
N LEU A 105 35.82 14.97 32.99
CA LEU A 105 36.46 15.54 34.19
C LEU A 105 37.36 16.73 33.86
N ILE A 106 38.23 16.63 32.85
CA ILE A 106 39.15 17.70 32.43
C ILE A 106 38.36 18.92 31.96
N LEU A 107 37.36 18.73 31.10
CA LEU A 107 36.51 19.80 30.58
C LEU A 107 35.61 20.38 31.67
N GLY A 108 35.22 19.55 32.64
CA GLY A 108 34.55 19.98 33.86
C GLY A 108 35.42 20.93 34.69
N LEU A 109 36.67 20.57 34.93
CA LEU A 109 37.66 21.35 35.70
C LEU A 109 38.15 22.62 34.98
N PHE A 110 38.30 22.56 33.65
CA PHE A 110 38.81 23.65 32.82
C PHE A 110 37.80 24.07 31.74
N PRO A 111 36.65 24.66 32.13
CA PRO A 111 35.56 24.99 31.20
C PRO A 111 35.94 26.07 30.17
N SER A 112 36.94 26.90 30.46
CA SER A 112 37.41 27.96 29.56
C SER A 112 37.91 27.43 28.22
N SER A 113 38.42 26.19 28.17
CA SER A 113 38.91 25.56 26.95
C SER A 113 37.81 25.23 25.95
N ILE A 114 36.56 25.03 26.42
CA ILE A 114 35.39 24.75 25.57
C ILE A 114 34.60 26.03 25.25
N GLY A 115 34.73 27.07 26.06
CA GLY A 115 34.01 28.34 25.89
C GLY A 115 34.13 28.91 24.49
N SER A 116 35.35 28.99 23.95
CA SER A 116 35.60 29.54 22.61
C SER A 116 34.92 28.76 21.48
N VAL A 117 34.85 27.44 21.59
CA VAL A 117 34.17 26.57 20.61
C VAL A 117 32.66 26.76 20.69
N VAL A 118 32.11 26.84 21.89
CA VAL A 118 30.67 27.06 22.12
C VAL A 118 30.24 28.45 21.69
N GLU A 119 31.05 29.48 21.98
CA GLU A 119 30.82 30.87 21.51
C GLU A 119 30.79 30.94 19.98
N SER A 120 31.74 30.30 19.30
CA SER A 120 31.78 30.24 17.83
C SER A 120 30.56 29.53 17.25
N ALA A 121 30.07 28.47 17.89
CA ALA A 121 28.85 27.80 17.45
C ALA A 121 27.60 28.66 17.69
N LEU A 122 27.57 29.44 18.79
CA LEU A 122 26.43 30.26 19.15
C LEU A 122 26.32 31.53 18.30
N SER A 123 27.43 32.13 17.88
CA SER A 123 27.41 33.27 16.96
C SER A 123 26.75 32.90 15.63
N VAL A 124 26.90 31.66 15.17
CA VAL A 124 26.21 31.14 13.97
C VAL A 124 24.73 30.88 14.22
N VAL A 125 24.35 30.30 15.37
CA VAL A 125 22.96 29.94 15.67
C VAL A 125 22.09 31.16 16.01
N ARG A 126 22.65 32.15 16.71
CA ARG A 126 21.92 33.36 17.15
C ARG A 126 22.19 34.62 16.34
N ALA A 127 23.21 34.63 15.48
CA ALA A 127 23.65 35.81 14.73
C ALA A 127 24.00 37.03 15.62
N GLU A 128 24.42 36.80 16.87
CA GLU A 128 24.88 37.81 17.82
C GLU A 128 26.19 37.35 18.48
N GLU A 129 27.13 38.28 18.67
CA GLU A 129 28.36 38.01 19.44
C GLU A 129 28.06 38.04 20.94
N LEU A 130 27.79 36.87 21.51
CA LEU A 130 27.62 36.68 22.95
C LEU A 130 28.93 36.18 23.55
N THR A 131 29.56 36.97 24.42
CA THR A 131 30.69 36.50 25.23
C THR A 131 30.15 35.64 26.38
N ILE A 132 30.42 34.34 26.37
CA ILE A 132 29.98 33.39 27.39
C ILE A 132 31.16 33.05 28.30
N LYS A 133 31.14 33.62 29.50
CA LYS A 133 32.09 33.24 30.55
C LYS A 133 31.64 31.93 31.19
N LEU A 134 32.03 30.79 30.60
CA LEU A 134 31.87 29.49 31.24
C LEU A 134 32.76 29.41 32.50
N LYS A 135 32.16 29.54 33.68
CA LYS A 135 32.84 29.28 34.95
C LYS A 135 32.29 28.01 35.58
N LEU A 136 33.15 27.28 36.29
CA LEU A 136 32.77 26.10 37.08
C LEU A 136 31.94 26.50 38.31
N TRP A 137 32.17 27.72 38.81
CA TRP A 137 31.51 28.26 39.99
C TRP A 137 31.14 29.73 39.75
N HIS A 138 29.84 30.01 39.69
CA HIS A 138 29.30 31.36 39.48
C HIS A 138 28.96 32.09 40.80
N GLY A 139 29.27 31.50 41.96
CA GLY A 139 28.94 32.04 43.29
C GLY A 139 27.64 31.48 43.87
N PHE A 140 27.22 32.00 45.02
CA PHE A 140 25.90 31.71 45.59
C PHE A 140 24.82 32.45 44.80
N ASN A 141 24.27 31.80 43.76
CA ASN A 141 23.18 32.33 42.94
C ASN A 141 21.92 31.44 43.03
N GLN A 142 20.80 31.90 42.46
CA GLN A 142 19.54 31.15 42.44
C GLN A 142 19.68 29.80 41.73
N VAL A 143 20.50 29.73 40.68
CA VAL A 143 20.78 28.50 39.92
C VAL A 143 21.48 27.44 40.77
N PHE A 144 22.41 27.85 41.63
CA PHE A 144 23.12 26.98 42.56
C PHE A 144 22.16 26.39 43.61
N ILE A 145 21.24 27.20 44.15
CA ILE A 145 20.21 26.71 45.08
C ILE A 145 19.32 25.66 44.40
N LEU A 146 18.91 25.90 43.15
CA LEU A 146 18.14 24.93 42.36
C LEU A 146 18.95 23.65 42.07
N SER A 147 20.24 23.78 41.79
CA SER A 147 21.16 22.65 41.58
C SER A 147 21.30 21.81 42.85
N LEU A 148 21.48 22.44 44.02
CA LEU A 148 21.54 21.79 45.32
C LEU A 148 20.23 21.08 45.65
N PHE A 149 19.09 21.76 45.42
CA PHE A 149 17.77 21.18 45.60
C PHE A 149 17.56 19.96 44.69
N THR A 150 17.96 20.04 43.41
CA THR A 150 17.88 18.92 42.46
C THR A 150 18.64 17.70 42.97
N VAL A 151 19.87 17.91 43.45
CA VAL A 151 20.71 16.83 43.98
C VAL A 151 20.11 16.24 45.25
N ALA A 152 19.72 17.07 46.21
CA ALA A 152 19.11 16.62 47.45
C ALA A 152 17.82 15.82 47.17
N PHE A 153 16.94 16.35 46.32
CA PHE A 153 15.69 15.69 45.95
C PHE A 153 15.93 14.36 45.23
N GLY A 154 16.86 14.33 44.27
CA GLY A 154 17.25 13.11 43.57
C GLY A 154 17.87 12.05 44.47
N LEU A 155 18.72 12.44 45.43
CA LEU A 155 19.30 11.54 46.42
C LEU A 155 18.23 10.96 47.36
N ILE A 156 17.25 11.77 47.77
CA ILE A 156 16.12 11.33 48.59
C ILE A 156 15.29 10.29 47.82
N ILE A 157 14.88 10.60 46.58
CA ILE A 157 14.11 9.66 45.74
C ILE A 157 14.90 8.38 45.50
N GLY A 158 16.17 8.50 45.09
CA GLY A 158 17.03 7.35 44.81
C GLY A 158 17.22 6.46 46.05
N SER A 159 17.42 7.07 47.23
CA SER A 159 17.56 6.32 48.49
C SER A 159 16.25 5.65 48.91
N LEU A 160 15.10 6.32 48.74
CA LEU A 160 13.79 5.74 49.01
C LEU A 160 13.51 4.53 48.11
N VAL A 161 13.82 4.62 46.82
CA VAL A 161 13.69 3.51 45.87
C VAL A 161 14.61 2.34 46.23
N LEU A 162 15.81 2.62 46.74
CA LEU A 162 16.77 1.60 47.15
C LEU A 162 16.42 0.92 48.48
N TRP A 163 15.82 1.65 49.44
CA TRP A 163 15.52 1.14 50.78
C TRP A 163 14.10 0.56 50.93
N LYS A 164 13.15 0.99 50.10
CA LYS A 164 11.74 0.54 50.18
C LYS A 164 11.27 -0.03 48.84
N GLU A 165 11.31 -1.35 48.69
CA GLU A 165 10.79 -2.02 47.48
C GLU A 165 9.31 -1.69 47.22
N LYS A 166 8.51 -1.56 48.29
CA LYS A 166 7.10 -1.11 48.23
C LYS A 166 6.92 0.28 47.60
N PHE A 167 7.90 1.18 47.74
CA PHE A 167 7.83 2.51 47.11
C PHE A 167 8.00 2.41 45.60
N LEU A 168 8.91 1.56 45.13
CA LEU A 168 9.10 1.31 43.70
C LEU A 168 7.86 0.65 43.07
N GLU A 169 7.23 -0.28 43.78
CA GLU A 169 5.97 -0.91 43.33
C GLU A 169 4.84 0.11 43.24
N ALA A 170 4.65 0.94 44.27
CA ALA A 170 3.66 2.01 44.26
C ALA A 170 3.93 3.05 43.16
N TRP A 171 5.20 3.36 42.89
CA TRP A 171 5.60 4.26 41.81
C TRP A 171 5.30 3.66 40.43
N ARG A 172 5.60 2.38 40.23
CA ARG A 172 5.28 1.65 38.98
C ARG A 172 3.77 1.60 38.74
N TRP A 173 3.01 1.25 39.79
CA TRP A 173 1.56 1.24 39.73
C TRP A 173 1.01 2.63 39.37
N SER A 174 1.51 3.69 40.01
CA SER A 174 1.10 5.06 39.71
C SER A 174 1.45 5.45 38.28
N ASN A 175 2.63 5.05 37.80
CA ASN A 175 3.08 5.33 36.43
C ASN A 175 2.22 4.60 35.38
N ASP A 176 1.91 3.31 35.59
CA ASP A 176 1.02 2.57 34.69
C ASP A 176 -0.44 3.10 34.74
N HIS A 177 -0.86 3.65 35.88
CA HIS A 177 -2.19 4.26 36.02
C HIS A 177 -2.29 5.65 35.34
N PHE A 178 -1.30 6.53 35.56
CA PHE A 178 -1.26 7.87 34.97
C PHE A 178 -0.86 7.84 33.48
N PHE A 179 0.10 7.00 33.10
CA PHE A 179 0.58 6.84 31.73
C PHE A 179 0.08 5.53 31.12
N SER A 180 -1.24 5.40 31.04
CA SER A 180 -1.90 4.21 30.45
C SER A 180 -1.60 4.04 28.95
N ILE A 181 -1.28 5.13 28.24
CA ILE A 181 -0.99 5.12 26.81
C ILE A 181 0.48 4.77 26.58
N LYS A 182 0.73 3.52 26.18
CA LYS A 182 2.05 3.07 25.71
C LYS A 182 2.16 3.29 24.21
N PHE A 183 2.95 4.28 23.78
CA PHE A 183 3.14 4.58 22.34
C PHE A 183 3.58 3.37 21.51
N THR A 184 4.35 2.45 22.11
CA THR A 184 4.74 1.17 21.49
C THR A 184 3.53 0.29 21.15
N GLU A 185 2.49 0.30 21.97
CA GLU A 185 1.25 -0.44 21.73
C GLU A 185 0.40 0.27 20.67
N VAL A 186 0.30 1.60 20.73
CA VAL A 186 -0.38 2.41 19.71
C VAL A 186 0.20 2.15 18.32
N PHE A 187 1.52 2.24 18.19
CA PHE A 187 2.21 1.99 16.92
C PHE A 187 1.98 0.55 16.40
N ARG A 188 2.10 -0.45 17.28
CA ARG A 188 1.86 -1.84 16.92
C ARG A 188 0.42 -2.09 16.47
N ASN A 189 -0.55 -1.48 17.15
CA ASN A 189 -1.96 -1.62 16.82
C ASN A 189 -2.30 -0.91 15.51
N ALA A 190 -1.70 0.25 15.25
CA ALA A 190 -1.83 0.94 13.96
C ALA A 190 -1.31 0.06 12.81
N LEU A 191 -0.13 -0.54 12.97
CA LEU A 191 0.47 -1.42 11.96
C LEU A 191 -0.39 -2.67 11.72
N LYS A 192 -0.88 -3.32 12.79
CA LYS A 192 -1.82 -4.44 12.68
C LYS A 192 -3.11 -4.03 11.96
N GLY A 193 -3.67 -2.87 12.31
CA GLY A 193 -4.87 -2.33 11.67
C GLY A 193 -4.68 -2.11 10.17
N PHE A 194 -3.53 -1.57 9.77
CA PHE A 194 -3.17 -1.37 8.37
C PHE A 194 -3.07 -2.68 7.58
N ILE A 195 -2.42 -3.70 8.16
CA ILE A 195 -2.31 -5.03 7.53
C ILE A 195 -3.70 -5.66 7.38
N SER A 196 -4.50 -5.69 8.44
CA SER A 196 -5.86 -6.26 8.39
C SER A 196 -6.78 -5.52 7.42
N PHE A 197 -6.62 -4.20 7.29
CA PHE A 197 -7.32 -3.41 6.28
C PHE A 197 -6.89 -3.82 4.87
N SER A 198 -5.59 -3.98 4.63
CA SER A 198 -5.03 -4.36 3.34
C SER A 198 -5.47 -5.77 2.91
N GLU A 199 -5.44 -6.73 3.83
CA GLU A 199 -5.96 -8.08 3.60
C GLU A 199 -7.45 -8.08 3.28
N ARG A 200 -8.24 -7.30 4.03
CA ARG A 200 -9.68 -7.17 3.77
C ARG A 200 -9.96 -6.56 2.41
N ASN A 201 -9.19 -5.55 2.00
CA ASN A 201 -9.32 -4.94 0.67
C ASN A 201 -8.94 -5.93 -0.43
N THR A 202 -7.84 -6.66 -0.25
CA THR A 202 -7.38 -7.68 -1.19
C THR A 202 -8.42 -8.78 -1.34
N ASN A 203 -8.97 -9.32 -0.26
CA ASN A 203 -10.00 -10.36 -0.33
C ASN A 203 -11.33 -9.86 -0.92
N ARG A 204 -11.64 -8.57 -0.81
CA ARG A 204 -12.83 -7.97 -1.46
C ARG A 204 -12.66 -7.87 -2.97
N ILE A 205 -11.48 -7.44 -3.44
CA ILE A 205 -11.21 -7.26 -4.87
C ILE A 205 -10.84 -8.59 -5.53
N GLN A 206 -9.94 -9.36 -4.91
CA GLN A 206 -9.38 -10.61 -5.43
C GLN A 206 -10.09 -11.85 -4.88
N HIS A 207 -11.42 -11.87 -4.89
CA HIS A 207 -12.21 -12.99 -4.35
C HIS A 207 -12.15 -14.30 -5.20
N GLY A 208 -11.47 -14.33 -6.35
CA GLY A 208 -11.27 -15.52 -7.20
C GLY A 208 -12.44 -15.91 -8.12
N TYR A 209 -13.66 -15.44 -7.85
CA TYR A 209 -14.83 -15.69 -8.70
C TYR A 209 -14.84 -14.88 -10.01
N HIS A 210 -14.59 -15.54 -11.15
CA HIS A 210 -14.55 -14.91 -12.48
C HIS A 210 -15.82 -14.14 -12.86
N ARG A 211 -16.99 -14.61 -12.42
CA ARG A 211 -18.28 -13.95 -12.65
C ARG A 211 -18.28 -12.48 -12.20
N TYR A 212 -17.71 -12.18 -11.04
CA TYR A 212 -17.71 -10.82 -10.51
C TYR A 212 -16.66 -9.94 -11.20
N TYR A 213 -15.56 -10.49 -11.70
CA TYR A 213 -14.61 -9.73 -12.53
C TYR A 213 -15.27 -9.27 -13.83
N ILE A 214 -15.95 -10.18 -14.54
CA ILE A 214 -16.71 -9.84 -15.75
C ILE A 214 -17.80 -8.82 -15.41
N LEU A 215 -18.54 -9.04 -14.31
CA LEU A 215 -19.58 -8.11 -13.87
C LEU A 215 -19.02 -6.70 -13.63
N THR A 216 -17.89 -6.58 -12.95
CA THR A 216 -17.23 -5.30 -12.70
C THR A 216 -16.83 -4.61 -14.00
N ILE A 217 -16.23 -5.35 -14.94
CA ILE A 217 -15.85 -4.80 -16.26
C ILE A 217 -17.10 -4.28 -17.00
N ILE A 218 -18.17 -5.08 -17.06
CA ILE A 218 -19.40 -4.69 -17.75
C ILE A 218 -20.04 -3.49 -17.06
N VAL A 219 -20.14 -3.47 -15.72
CA VAL A 219 -20.74 -2.36 -14.98
C VAL A 219 -19.95 -1.08 -15.16
N ILE A 220 -18.63 -1.11 -15.02
CA ILE A 220 -17.77 0.06 -15.20
C ILE A 220 -17.83 0.55 -16.66
N THR A 221 -17.76 -0.35 -17.63
CA THR A 221 -17.89 0.01 -19.05
C THR A 221 -19.26 0.64 -19.32
N THR A 222 -20.35 0.03 -18.82
CA THR A 222 -21.71 0.56 -18.95
C THR A 222 -21.81 1.97 -18.35
N LEU A 223 -21.27 2.18 -17.15
CA LEU A 223 -21.28 3.48 -16.48
C LEU A 223 -20.49 4.52 -17.28
N LEU A 224 -19.29 4.18 -17.76
CA LEU A 224 -18.45 5.08 -18.55
C LEU A 224 -19.11 5.42 -19.90
N LEU A 225 -19.74 4.46 -20.56
CA LEU A 225 -20.47 4.70 -21.81
C LEU A 225 -21.70 5.60 -21.56
N TRP A 226 -22.46 5.37 -20.50
CA TRP A 226 -23.57 6.27 -20.14
C TRP A 226 -23.09 7.66 -19.74
N LEU A 227 -21.95 7.76 -19.06
CA LEU A 227 -21.31 9.05 -18.77
C LEU A 227 -20.92 9.75 -20.07
N GLN A 228 -20.34 9.04 -21.03
CA GLN A 228 -20.01 9.59 -22.35
C GLN A 228 -21.26 10.06 -23.10
N VAL A 229 -22.35 9.27 -23.02
CA VAL A 229 -23.65 9.64 -23.57
C VAL A 229 -24.14 10.94 -22.95
N TYR A 230 -24.10 11.04 -21.62
CA TYR A 230 -24.51 12.23 -20.89
C TYR A 230 -23.65 13.47 -21.22
N VAL A 231 -22.32 13.31 -21.32
CA VAL A 231 -21.38 14.42 -21.58
C VAL A 231 -21.53 14.98 -23.00
N THR A 232 -21.80 14.14 -24.00
CA THR A 232 -21.78 14.58 -25.40
C THR A 232 -22.96 15.52 -25.76
N ARG A 233 -24.01 15.59 -24.93
CA ARG A 233 -25.18 16.52 -24.91
C ARG A 233 -26.01 16.75 -26.21
N ASN A 234 -25.44 16.64 -27.40
CA ASN A 234 -26.11 16.83 -28.70
C ASN A 234 -26.44 15.48 -29.32
N TRP A 235 -27.57 14.89 -28.89
CA TRP A 235 -28.11 13.65 -29.45
C TRP A 235 -29.28 13.99 -30.37
N GLU A 236 -28.99 14.20 -31.65
CA GLU A 236 -30.04 14.32 -32.67
C GLU A 236 -30.44 12.91 -33.12
N PHE A 237 -31.58 12.43 -32.62
CA PHE A 237 -32.16 11.17 -33.06
C PHE A 237 -33.08 11.41 -34.26
N THR A 238 -32.54 11.86 -35.38
CA THR A 238 -33.28 11.93 -36.65
C THR A 238 -33.28 10.57 -37.35
N ALA A 239 -33.78 9.54 -36.66
CA ALA A 239 -33.90 8.21 -37.24
C ALA A 239 -35.22 8.09 -38.01
N SER A 240 -35.15 8.10 -39.35
CA SER A 240 -36.29 7.72 -40.18
C SER A 240 -36.46 6.20 -40.15
N PHE A 241 -37.49 5.71 -39.45
CA PHE A 241 -37.83 4.29 -39.46
C PHE A 241 -38.47 3.91 -40.80
N THR A 242 -37.66 3.61 -41.80
CA THR A 242 -38.15 3.07 -43.07
C THR A 242 -38.44 1.57 -42.91
N LEU A 243 -39.65 1.15 -43.25
CA LEU A 243 -40.01 -0.26 -43.29
C LEU A 243 -39.12 -0.97 -44.32
N ARG A 244 -38.24 -1.85 -43.83
CA ARG A 244 -37.48 -2.77 -44.68
C ARG A 244 -38.42 -3.85 -45.24
N PRO A 245 -38.05 -4.50 -46.36
CA PRO A 245 -38.83 -5.60 -46.91
C PRO A 245 -39.19 -6.66 -45.85
N PHE A 246 -40.40 -7.22 -45.95
CA PHE A 246 -40.98 -8.14 -44.95
C PHE A 246 -40.05 -9.31 -44.59
N TYR A 247 -39.28 -9.83 -45.54
CA TYR A 247 -38.39 -10.97 -45.29
C TYR A 247 -37.21 -10.62 -44.36
N ILE A 248 -36.67 -9.40 -44.42
CA ILE A 248 -35.58 -8.97 -43.51
C ILE A 248 -36.13 -8.65 -42.12
N SER A 249 -37.23 -7.93 -42.05
CA SER A 249 -37.86 -7.62 -40.76
C SER A 249 -38.34 -8.89 -40.07
N GLY A 250 -38.93 -9.84 -40.81
CA GLY A 250 -39.28 -11.17 -40.32
C GLY A 250 -38.06 -11.95 -39.82
N LEU A 251 -36.94 -11.92 -40.55
CA LEU A 251 -35.69 -12.55 -40.13
C LEU A 251 -35.16 -11.96 -38.82
N VAL A 252 -35.15 -10.64 -38.67
CA VAL A 252 -34.73 -9.96 -37.42
C VAL A 252 -35.65 -10.36 -36.26
N VAL A 253 -36.96 -10.45 -36.48
CA VAL A 253 -37.91 -10.92 -35.46
C VAL A 253 -37.59 -12.36 -35.04
N ILE A 254 -37.30 -13.25 -35.99
CA ILE A 254 -36.89 -14.63 -35.70
C ILE A 254 -35.60 -14.64 -34.87
N MET A 255 -34.60 -13.82 -35.22
CA MET A 255 -33.36 -13.71 -34.44
C MET A 255 -33.60 -13.22 -33.00
N ILE A 256 -34.49 -12.25 -32.81
CA ILE A 256 -34.87 -11.76 -31.47
C ILE A 256 -35.53 -12.88 -30.67
N ILE A 257 -36.49 -13.60 -31.27
CA ILE A 257 -37.18 -14.73 -30.61
C ILE A 257 -36.18 -15.83 -30.25
N SER A 258 -35.29 -16.20 -31.16
CA SER A 258 -34.23 -17.19 -30.91
C SER A 258 -33.28 -16.74 -29.80
N THR A 259 -32.91 -15.46 -29.76
CA THR A 259 -32.06 -14.93 -28.70
C THR A 259 -32.78 -14.98 -27.36
N LEU A 260 -34.05 -14.57 -27.29
CA LEU A 260 -34.87 -14.67 -26.06
C LEU A 260 -35.04 -16.12 -25.60
N TYR A 261 -35.31 -17.05 -26.52
CA TYR A 261 -35.43 -18.47 -26.21
C TYR A 261 -34.14 -19.02 -25.59
N SER A 262 -32.97 -18.62 -26.12
CA SER A 262 -31.66 -19.06 -25.61
C SER A 262 -31.45 -18.68 -24.12
N ILE A 263 -31.97 -17.52 -23.70
CA ILE A 263 -31.87 -16.98 -22.33
C ILE A 263 -32.74 -17.79 -21.35
N PHE A 264 -33.96 -18.16 -21.76
CA PHE A 264 -34.90 -18.87 -20.89
C PHE A 264 -34.73 -20.39 -20.92
N SER A 265 -34.06 -20.91 -21.94
CA SER A 265 -33.83 -22.34 -22.12
C SER A 265 -33.10 -22.95 -20.92
N LYS A 266 -33.57 -24.13 -20.51
CA LYS A 266 -32.99 -24.90 -19.40
C LYS A 266 -31.99 -25.95 -19.87
N SER A 267 -31.89 -26.16 -21.19
CA SER A 267 -31.14 -27.25 -21.82
C SER A 267 -30.10 -26.71 -22.79
N ARG A 268 -28.93 -27.36 -22.83
CA ARG A 268 -27.77 -26.93 -23.62
C ARG A 268 -28.01 -26.96 -25.12
N LEU A 269 -28.53 -28.08 -25.59
CA LEU A 269 -28.66 -28.34 -27.03
C LEU A 269 -29.68 -27.39 -27.68
N PRO A 270 -30.87 -27.14 -27.10
CA PRO A 270 -31.77 -26.10 -27.59
C PRO A 270 -31.17 -24.68 -27.52
N THR A 271 -30.39 -24.34 -26.48
CA THR A 271 -29.73 -23.03 -26.41
C THR A 271 -28.76 -22.83 -27.56
N ILE A 272 -27.94 -23.84 -27.89
CA ILE A 272 -26.97 -23.75 -28.99
C ILE A 272 -27.65 -23.69 -30.34
N ILE A 273 -28.65 -24.53 -30.58
CA ILE A 273 -29.41 -24.50 -31.83
C ILE A 273 -30.03 -23.11 -32.01
N SER A 274 -30.58 -22.54 -30.95
CA SER A 274 -31.16 -21.20 -30.97
C SER A 274 -30.13 -20.10 -31.25
N MET A 275 -28.92 -20.21 -30.68
CA MET A 275 -27.80 -19.31 -31.02
C MET A 275 -27.39 -19.47 -32.49
N GLY A 276 -27.41 -20.70 -33.01
CA GLY A 276 -27.16 -21.01 -34.42
C GLY A 276 -28.15 -20.32 -35.35
N VAL A 277 -29.44 -20.30 -35.02
CA VAL A 277 -30.45 -19.56 -35.79
C VAL A 277 -30.08 -18.07 -35.88
N THR A 278 -29.57 -17.48 -34.80
CA THR A 278 -29.08 -16.09 -34.82
C THR A 278 -27.84 -15.95 -35.74
N GLY A 279 -26.88 -16.88 -35.68
CA GLY A 279 -25.69 -16.87 -36.54
C GLY A 279 -25.99 -17.01 -38.04
N TYR A 280 -26.86 -17.96 -38.42
CA TYR A 280 -27.34 -18.07 -39.80
C TYR A 280 -28.18 -16.86 -40.23
N GLY A 281 -28.94 -16.26 -39.31
CA GLY A 281 -29.64 -15.00 -39.54
C GLY A 281 -28.68 -13.87 -39.91
N ILE A 282 -27.55 -13.73 -39.20
CA ILE A 282 -26.49 -12.76 -39.53
C ILE A 282 -25.91 -13.03 -40.92
N ALA A 283 -25.65 -14.29 -41.28
CA ALA A 283 -25.15 -14.63 -42.61
C ALA A 283 -26.11 -14.23 -43.73
N LEU A 284 -27.41 -14.41 -43.53
CA LEU A 284 -28.45 -13.97 -44.48
C LEU A 284 -28.53 -12.44 -44.56
N ILE A 285 -28.28 -11.72 -43.45
CA ILE A 285 -28.15 -10.26 -43.47
C ILE A 285 -26.94 -9.84 -44.29
N PHE A 286 -25.78 -10.50 -44.14
CA PHE A 286 -24.61 -10.23 -44.99
C PHE A 286 -24.90 -10.46 -46.47
N LEU A 287 -25.57 -11.56 -46.80
CA LEU A 287 -25.97 -11.85 -48.18
C LEU A 287 -26.90 -10.76 -48.74
N TYR A 288 -27.84 -10.28 -47.93
CA TYR A 288 -28.73 -9.19 -48.34
C TYR A 288 -28.00 -7.88 -48.64
N TYR A 289 -26.96 -7.55 -47.86
CA TYR A 289 -26.11 -6.39 -48.08
C TYR A 289 -24.94 -6.67 -49.06
N SER A 290 -25.04 -7.72 -49.88
CA SER A 290 -24.05 -8.11 -50.90
C SER A 290 -22.65 -8.42 -50.37
N ALA A 291 -22.53 -8.71 -49.08
CA ALA A 291 -21.30 -9.16 -48.43
C ALA A 291 -21.17 -10.69 -48.52
N ILE A 292 -20.99 -11.21 -49.75
CA ILE A 292 -21.05 -12.65 -50.05
C ILE A 292 -19.93 -13.44 -49.33
N ASP A 293 -18.70 -12.94 -49.35
CA ASP A 293 -17.56 -13.62 -48.70
C ASP A 293 -17.75 -13.71 -47.17
N LEU A 294 -18.31 -12.65 -46.55
CA LEU A 294 -18.67 -12.66 -45.13
C LEU A 294 -19.81 -13.65 -44.84
N ALA A 295 -20.79 -13.78 -45.74
CA ALA A 295 -21.88 -14.72 -45.58
C ALA A 295 -21.40 -16.19 -45.63
N ILE A 296 -20.55 -16.53 -46.61
CA ILE A 296 -20.00 -17.89 -46.76
C ILE A 296 -19.16 -18.26 -45.53
N THR A 297 -18.26 -17.36 -45.11
CA THR A 297 -17.41 -17.59 -43.93
C THR A 297 -18.24 -17.70 -42.65
N GLN A 298 -19.24 -16.85 -42.45
CA GLN A 298 -20.14 -16.91 -41.29
C GLN A 298 -20.89 -18.25 -41.24
N ILE A 299 -21.41 -18.75 -42.36
CA ILE A 299 -22.09 -20.06 -42.43
C ILE A 299 -21.14 -21.19 -42.05
N LEU A 300 -19.93 -21.19 -42.61
CA LEU A 300 -18.92 -22.23 -42.34
C LEU A 300 -18.52 -22.24 -40.86
N VAL A 301 -18.19 -21.08 -40.31
CA VAL A 301 -17.79 -20.93 -38.91
C VAL A 301 -18.93 -21.31 -37.97
N GLU A 302 -20.15 -20.84 -38.23
CA GLU A 302 -21.32 -21.16 -37.40
C GLU A 302 -21.58 -22.68 -37.38
N THR A 303 -21.49 -23.34 -38.53
CA THR A 303 -21.62 -24.80 -38.64
C THR A 303 -20.56 -25.50 -37.80
N LEU A 304 -19.29 -25.09 -37.92
CA LEU A 304 -18.15 -25.68 -37.19
C LEU A 304 -18.31 -25.50 -35.68
N VAL A 305 -18.71 -24.30 -35.26
CA VAL A 305 -18.93 -23.96 -33.85
C VAL A 305 -20.05 -24.79 -33.25
N ILE A 306 -21.19 -24.92 -33.94
CA ILE A 306 -22.31 -25.76 -33.48
C ILE A 306 -21.86 -27.22 -33.34
N VAL A 307 -21.18 -27.78 -34.35
CA VAL A 307 -20.69 -29.16 -34.32
C VAL A 307 -19.72 -29.36 -33.15
N MET A 308 -18.74 -28.47 -32.99
CA MET A 308 -17.76 -28.53 -31.91
C MET A 308 -18.42 -28.45 -30.53
N PHE A 309 -19.37 -27.53 -30.33
CA PHE A 309 -20.10 -27.41 -29.07
C PHE A 309 -20.92 -28.67 -28.75
N VAL A 310 -21.61 -29.23 -29.74
CA VAL A 310 -22.38 -30.47 -29.56
C VAL A 310 -21.47 -31.62 -29.13
N LEU A 311 -20.31 -31.80 -29.77
CA LEU A 311 -19.33 -32.84 -29.42
C LEU A 311 -18.78 -32.68 -28.00
N ILE A 312 -18.50 -31.44 -27.57
CA ILE A 312 -17.95 -31.17 -26.23
C ILE A 312 -19.03 -31.37 -25.15
N LEU A 313 -20.25 -30.90 -25.40
CA LEU A 313 -21.30 -30.86 -24.37
C LEU A 313 -21.87 -32.22 -24.00
N GLN A 314 -21.75 -33.21 -24.89
CA GLN A 314 -22.06 -34.60 -24.58
C GLN A 314 -21.20 -35.13 -23.41
N LYS A 315 -20.02 -34.55 -23.16
CA LYS A 315 -19.10 -34.97 -22.08
C LYS A 315 -19.28 -34.21 -20.76
N LEU A 316 -20.16 -33.20 -20.71
CA LEU A 316 -20.31 -32.33 -19.54
C LEU A 316 -21.57 -32.66 -18.71
N PRO A 317 -21.55 -32.58 -17.37
CA PRO A 317 -22.73 -32.82 -16.51
C PRO A 317 -23.83 -31.77 -16.75
N ARG A 318 -25.11 -32.07 -16.50
CA ARG A 318 -26.23 -31.12 -16.73
C ARG A 318 -26.06 -29.79 -15.96
N PHE A 319 -26.68 -28.70 -16.43
CA PHE A 319 -26.59 -27.38 -15.78
C PHE A 319 -27.07 -27.39 -14.33
N ALA A 320 -26.21 -26.98 -13.40
CA ALA A 320 -26.60 -26.69 -12.02
C ALA A 320 -27.25 -25.31 -11.93
N ARG A 321 -28.45 -25.22 -11.36
CA ARG A 321 -29.16 -23.95 -11.13
C ARG A 321 -28.80 -23.38 -9.76
N LEU A 322 -27.73 -22.59 -9.71
CA LEU A 322 -27.20 -22.04 -8.45
C LEU A 322 -27.59 -20.57 -8.20
N SER A 323 -28.22 -19.90 -9.16
CA SER A 323 -28.48 -18.45 -9.06
C SER A 323 -29.84 -18.11 -8.43
N LYS A 324 -29.81 -17.28 -7.38
CA LYS A 324 -30.99 -16.69 -6.71
C LYS A 324 -31.74 -15.71 -7.62
N ARG A 325 -33.02 -15.44 -7.33
CA ARG A 325 -33.86 -14.50 -8.10
C ARG A 325 -33.28 -13.08 -8.12
N SER A 326 -32.79 -12.58 -6.98
CA SER A 326 -32.17 -11.25 -6.89
C SER A 326 -30.97 -11.09 -7.81
N THR A 327 -30.10 -12.10 -7.87
CA THR A 327 -28.93 -12.10 -8.75
C THR A 327 -29.33 -12.06 -10.22
N LYS A 328 -30.39 -12.79 -10.61
CA LYS A 328 -30.89 -12.78 -11.99
C LYS A 328 -31.46 -11.41 -12.38
N ILE A 329 -32.21 -10.76 -11.48
CA ILE A 329 -32.76 -9.43 -11.72
C ILE A 329 -31.62 -8.41 -11.87
N ARG A 330 -30.61 -8.45 -11.00
CA ARG A 330 -29.43 -7.59 -11.12
C ARG A 330 -28.74 -7.78 -12.47
N ASP A 331 -28.46 -9.03 -12.84
CA ASP A 331 -27.74 -9.32 -14.08
C ASP A 331 -28.57 -8.94 -15.31
N LEU A 332 -29.90 -9.09 -15.26
CA LEU A 332 -30.82 -8.60 -16.29
C LEU A 332 -30.75 -7.08 -16.43
N LEU A 333 -30.81 -6.32 -15.33
CA LEU A 333 -30.73 -4.86 -15.37
C LEU A 333 -29.39 -4.38 -15.97
N ILE A 334 -28.28 -5.00 -15.56
CA ILE A 334 -26.95 -4.66 -16.07
C ILE A 334 -26.85 -5.00 -17.57
N ALA A 335 -27.28 -6.20 -17.98
CA ALA A 335 -27.25 -6.61 -19.38
C ALA A 335 -28.13 -5.72 -20.27
N SER A 336 -29.35 -5.40 -19.82
CA SER A 336 -30.24 -4.49 -20.55
C SER A 336 -29.68 -3.08 -20.63
N SER A 337 -29.05 -2.57 -19.57
CA SER A 337 -28.41 -1.25 -19.58
C SER A 337 -27.22 -1.20 -20.54
N PHE A 338 -26.38 -2.26 -20.56
CA PHE A 338 -25.27 -2.38 -21.49
C PHE A 338 -25.74 -2.50 -22.94
N GLY A 339 -26.73 -3.35 -23.21
CA GLY A 339 -27.33 -3.47 -24.55
C GLY A 339 -27.99 -2.19 -25.02
N GLY A 340 -28.66 -1.47 -24.10
CA GLY A 340 -29.26 -0.17 -24.38
C GLY A 340 -28.23 0.88 -24.78
N VAL A 341 -27.14 1.02 -24.03
CA VAL A 341 -26.08 2.00 -24.36
C VAL A 341 -25.37 1.64 -25.66
N MET A 342 -25.12 0.35 -25.93
CA MET A 342 -24.54 -0.10 -27.20
C MET A 342 -25.46 0.18 -28.39
N THR A 343 -26.77 -0.01 -28.23
CA THR A 343 -27.76 0.34 -29.26
C THR A 343 -27.71 1.85 -29.55
N ILE A 344 -27.70 2.69 -28.52
CA ILE A 344 -27.60 4.15 -28.66
C ILE A 344 -26.32 4.56 -29.39
N LEU A 345 -25.18 3.95 -29.03
CA LEU A 345 -23.90 4.20 -29.68
C LEU A 345 -23.91 3.78 -31.14
N ALA A 346 -24.45 2.60 -31.46
CA ALA A 346 -24.58 2.13 -32.83
C ALA A 346 -25.46 3.06 -33.68
N LEU A 347 -26.60 3.51 -33.15
CA LEU A 347 -27.48 4.48 -33.83
C LEU A 347 -26.78 5.82 -34.09
N LYS A 348 -25.94 6.27 -33.16
CA LYS A 348 -25.14 7.48 -33.35
C LYS A 348 -24.04 7.31 -34.39
N ALA A 349 -23.34 6.18 -34.37
CA ALA A 349 -22.24 5.90 -35.30
C ALA A 349 -22.68 5.95 -36.77
N ILE A 350 -23.94 5.60 -37.07
CA ILE A 350 -24.52 5.67 -38.43
C ILE A 350 -24.53 7.10 -38.98
N HIS A 351 -24.66 8.11 -38.11
CA HIS A 351 -24.77 9.52 -38.50
C HIS A 351 -23.43 10.26 -38.43
N VAL A 352 -22.32 9.56 -38.19
CA VAL A 352 -20.99 10.15 -38.23
C VAL A 352 -20.55 10.20 -39.69
N GLU A 353 -20.59 11.38 -40.30
CA GLU A 353 -20.03 11.62 -41.62
C GLU A 353 -18.50 11.54 -41.52
N PHE A 354 -17.91 10.51 -42.13
CA PHE A 354 -16.48 10.46 -42.40
C PHE A 354 -16.20 11.22 -43.70
N ASN A 355 -15.30 12.20 -43.66
CA ASN A 355 -14.79 12.83 -44.88
C ASN A 355 -14.19 11.75 -45.80
N HIS A 356 -14.69 11.67 -47.04
CA HIS A 356 -14.33 10.77 -48.14
C HIS A 356 -13.89 9.33 -47.76
N PRO A 357 -14.71 8.30 -48.01
CA PRO A 357 -14.33 6.93 -47.73
C PRO A 357 -13.16 6.47 -48.62
N ILE A 358 -12.25 5.67 -48.06
CA ILE A 358 -11.14 5.04 -48.82
C ILE A 358 -11.60 3.92 -49.75
N SER A 359 -12.91 3.64 -49.83
CA SER A 359 -13.49 2.61 -50.70
C SER A 359 -13.17 2.86 -52.17
N ASP A 360 -13.16 4.12 -52.60
CA ASP A 360 -12.96 4.50 -54.00
C ASP A 360 -11.56 4.09 -54.46
N PHE A 361 -10.55 4.28 -53.61
CA PHE A 361 -9.20 3.80 -53.87
C PHE A 361 -9.16 2.28 -54.10
N PHE A 362 -9.84 1.49 -53.26
CA PHE A 362 -9.84 0.04 -53.42
C PHE A 362 -10.56 -0.38 -54.71
N LEU A 363 -11.71 0.22 -55.02
CA LEU A 363 -12.45 -0.09 -56.24
C LEU A 363 -11.65 0.22 -57.51
N GLU A 364 -10.97 1.37 -57.55
CA GLU A 364 -10.17 1.78 -58.71
C GLU A 364 -8.89 0.94 -58.88
N ASN A 365 -8.27 0.51 -57.77
CA ASN A 365 -6.95 -0.09 -57.81
C ASN A 365 -6.93 -1.63 -57.69
N SER A 366 -8.01 -2.29 -57.25
CA SER A 366 -8.04 -3.75 -57.08
C SER A 366 -7.75 -4.51 -58.37
N TYR A 367 -8.35 -4.11 -59.49
CA TYR A 367 -8.09 -4.75 -60.77
C TYR A 367 -6.78 -4.24 -61.41
N ILE A 368 -6.53 -2.93 -61.38
CA ILE A 368 -5.41 -2.30 -62.10
C ILE A 368 -4.06 -2.62 -61.46
N LYS A 369 -3.95 -2.57 -60.13
CA LYS A 369 -2.68 -2.74 -59.40
C LYS A 369 -2.49 -4.13 -58.83
N ALA A 370 -3.57 -4.77 -58.36
CA ALA A 370 -3.53 -6.07 -57.70
C ALA A 370 -4.10 -7.21 -58.55
N TYR A 371 -4.53 -6.93 -59.79
CA TYR A 371 -4.96 -7.92 -60.79
C TYR A 371 -6.11 -8.85 -60.34
N GLY A 372 -6.96 -8.38 -59.43
CA GLY A 372 -8.07 -9.18 -58.89
C GLY A 372 -9.43 -8.49 -59.03
N GLU A 373 -10.44 -9.27 -59.43
CA GLU A 373 -11.83 -8.81 -59.57
C GLU A 373 -12.60 -8.84 -58.24
N ASN A 374 -12.29 -9.79 -57.35
CA ASN A 374 -12.87 -9.82 -56.01
C ASN A 374 -12.13 -8.82 -55.11
N VAL A 375 -12.71 -7.62 -54.99
CA VAL A 375 -12.18 -6.51 -54.18
C VAL A 375 -11.96 -6.91 -52.72
N VAL A 376 -12.86 -7.69 -52.12
CA VAL A 376 -12.74 -8.13 -50.71
C VAL A 376 -11.53 -9.04 -50.55
N ASN A 377 -11.40 -10.04 -51.41
CA ASN A 377 -10.24 -10.95 -51.38
C ASN A 377 -8.93 -10.18 -51.61
N VAL A 378 -8.90 -9.27 -52.59
CA VAL A 378 -7.73 -8.42 -52.88
C VAL A 378 -7.33 -7.55 -51.68
N ILE A 379 -8.31 -6.96 -50.97
CA ILE A 379 -8.01 -6.22 -49.73
C ILE A 379 -7.35 -7.13 -48.70
N LEU A 380 -7.86 -8.34 -48.52
CA LEU A 380 -7.36 -9.29 -47.51
C LEU A 380 -5.96 -9.82 -47.83
N VAL A 381 -5.67 -10.15 -49.09
CA VAL A 381 -4.42 -10.84 -49.46
C VAL A 381 -3.32 -9.93 -50.02
N ASP A 382 -3.67 -8.73 -50.47
CA ASP A 382 -2.72 -7.79 -51.09
C ASP A 382 -2.63 -6.49 -50.27
N PHE A 383 -3.66 -5.63 -50.33
CA PHE A 383 -3.58 -4.30 -49.71
C PHE A 383 -3.44 -4.32 -48.18
N ARG A 384 -4.05 -5.30 -47.51
CA ARG A 384 -4.01 -5.49 -46.04
C ARG A 384 -3.56 -6.89 -45.66
N ALA A 385 -2.62 -7.45 -46.43
CA ALA A 385 -2.05 -8.79 -46.21
C ALA A 385 -1.46 -9.03 -44.81
N LEU A 386 -1.03 -7.97 -44.11
CA LEU A 386 -0.51 -8.09 -42.75
C LEU A 386 -1.59 -8.50 -41.74
N ASP A 387 -2.84 -8.06 -41.92
CA ASP A 387 -3.93 -8.41 -41.02
C ASP A 387 -4.28 -9.90 -41.18
N THR A 388 -4.34 -10.40 -42.42
CA THR A 388 -4.58 -11.83 -42.69
C THR A 388 -3.44 -12.73 -42.23
N LEU A 389 -2.18 -12.30 -42.38
CA LEU A 389 -1.04 -13.00 -41.77
C LEU A 389 -1.19 -13.10 -40.25
N GLY A 390 -1.64 -12.02 -39.60
CA GLY A 390 -1.94 -11.98 -38.17
C GLY A 390 -3.03 -12.97 -37.77
N GLU A 391 -4.14 -12.99 -38.50
CA GLU A 391 -5.27 -13.91 -38.26
C GLU A 391 -4.85 -15.39 -38.43
N ILE A 392 -4.14 -15.73 -39.49
CA ILE A 392 -3.60 -17.09 -39.72
C ILE A 392 -2.66 -17.49 -38.58
N THR A 393 -1.83 -16.56 -38.10
CA THR A 393 -0.93 -16.80 -36.98
C THR A 393 -1.72 -17.09 -35.69
N VAL A 394 -2.77 -16.31 -35.39
CA VAL A 394 -3.64 -16.53 -34.23
C VAL A 394 -4.34 -17.89 -34.31
N LEU A 395 -4.90 -18.25 -35.47
CA LEU A 395 -5.55 -19.56 -35.67
C LEU A 395 -4.55 -20.71 -35.51
N THR A 396 -3.35 -20.57 -36.07
CA THR A 396 -2.27 -21.57 -35.92
C THR A 396 -1.90 -21.76 -34.45
N ILE A 397 -1.70 -20.67 -33.71
CA ILE A 397 -1.38 -20.72 -32.28
C ILE A 397 -2.54 -21.33 -31.48
N ALA A 398 -3.79 -20.98 -31.79
CA ALA A 398 -4.96 -21.55 -31.14
C ALA A 398 -5.05 -23.07 -31.38
N ALA A 399 -4.85 -23.52 -32.63
CA ALA A 399 -4.84 -24.93 -32.99
C ALA A 399 -3.71 -25.70 -32.27
N LEU A 400 -2.49 -25.15 -32.25
CA LEU A 400 -1.37 -25.72 -31.49
C LEU A 400 -1.66 -25.76 -29.99
N GLY A 401 -2.26 -24.71 -29.43
CA GLY A 401 -2.65 -24.65 -28.02
C GLY A 401 -3.67 -25.73 -27.65
N VAL A 402 -4.69 -25.92 -28.50
CA VAL A 402 -5.67 -27.02 -28.33
C VAL A 402 -4.98 -28.38 -28.44
N TYR A 403 -4.10 -28.58 -29.43
CA TYR A 403 -3.34 -29.81 -29.58
C TYR A 403 -2.50 -30.12 -28.34
N VAL A 404 -1.77 -29.14 -27.81
CA VAL A 404 -0.96 -29.27 -26.59
C VAL A 404 -1.84 -29.58 -25.38
N LEU A 405 -3.00 -28.93 -25.21
CA LEU A 405 -3.91 -29.19 -24.09
C LEU A 405 -4.50 -30.60 -24.12
N ILE A 406 -4.80 -31.13 -25.31
CA ILE A 406 -5.34 -32.49 -25.48
C ILE A 406 -4.25 -33.54 -25.27
N THR A 407 -3.03 -33.30 -25.76
CA THR A 407 -1.92 -34.26 -25.70
C THR A 407 -1.19 -34.24 -24.35
N THR A 408 -1.13 -33.10 -23.68
CA THR A 408 -0.48 -32.95 -22.37
C THR A 408 -1.42 -33.44 -21.26
N ASN A 409 -1.67 -34.75 -21.26
CA ASN A 409 -2.44 -35.42 -20.24
C ASN A 409 -1.51 -35.65 -19.02
N ARG A 410 -1.22 -34.59 -18.26
CA ARG A 410 -0.64 -34.75 -16.91
C ARG A 410 -1.69 -35.46 -16.07
N LYS A 411 -1.53 -36.79 -15.91
CA LYS A 411 -2.18 -37.55 -14.84
C LYS A 411 -2.09 -36.71 -13.57
N LYS A 412 -3.24 -36.31 -13.02
CA LYS A 412 -3.32 -35.64 -11.72
C LYS A 412 -2.53 -36.50 -10.73
N ALA A 413 -1.40 -35.98 -10.25
CA ALA A 413 -0.72 -36.50 -9.07
C ALA A 413 -1.51 -36.08 -7.83
#